data_AF-A0A927DL90-F1
#
_entry.id   AF-A0A927DL90-F1
#
_cell.length_a   1.000
_cell.length_b   1.000
_cell.length_c   1.000
_cell.angle_alpha   90.00
_cell.angle_beta   90.00
_cell.angle_gamma   90.00
#
_symmetry.space_group_name_H-M   'P 1'
#
loop_
_entity.id
_entity.type
_entity.pdbx_description
1 polymer ?
#
loop_
_entity_poly.entity_id
_entity_poly.type
_entity_poly.pdbx_seq_one_letter_code
_entity_poly.pdbx_strand_id
1 'polypeptide(L)' 'MVEVRRFLREQGVAEFKLPDRVESVDALPLTPVGKVDKKQLRLWLAERARG' A
#
# COMPACT_ATOMS: atom_id res chain seq x y z
N MET A 1 -6.61 -3.33 -9.30
CA MET A 1 -6.25 -1.90 -9.12
C MET A 1 -7.46 -0.98 -9.17
N VAL A 2 -8.28 -1.03 -10.22
CA VAL A 2 -9.46 -0.14 -10.40
C VAL A 2 -10.49 -0.29 -9.26
N GLU A 3 -10.69 -1.50 -8.75
CA GLU A 3 -11.71 -1.77 -7.72
C GLU A 3 -11.45 -1.04 -6.39
N VAL A 4 -10.23 -1.05 -5.86
CA VAL A 4 -9.89 -0.37 -4.60
C VAL A 4 -10.04 1.15 -4.72
N ARG A 5 -9.55 1.75 -5.82
CA ARG A 5 -9.69 3.20 -6.04
C ARG A 5 -11.15 3.60 -6.25
N ARG A 6 -11.91 2.81 -7.01
CA ARG A 6 -13.35 3.01 -7.22
C ARG A 6 -14.09 2.95 -5.89
N PHE A 7 -13.87 1.91 -5.09
CA PHE A 7 -14.48 1.74 -3.78
C PHE A 7 -14.20 2.97 -2.89
N LEU A 8 -12.94 3.39 -2.76
CA LEU A 8 -12.58 4.56 -1.94
C LEU A 8 -13.24 5.85 -2.45
N ARG A 9 -13.33 6.04 -3.76
CA ARG A 9 -14.04 7.19 -4.36
C ARG A 9 -15.53 7.16 -4.04
N GLU A 10 -16.17 6.00 -4.13
CA GLU A 10 -17.59 5.81 -3.77
C GLU A 10 -17.85 6.07 -2.28
N GLN A 11 -16.85 5.86 -1.41
CA GLN A 11 -16.90 6.25 0.01
C GLN A 11 -16.64 7.76 0.26
N GLY A 12 -16.47 8.57 -0.79
CA GLY A 12 -16.25 10.01 -0.67
C GLY A 12 -14.80 10.43 -0.37
N VAL A 13 -13.83 9.53 -0.56
CA VAL A 13 -12.41 9.89 -0.42
C VAL A 13 -12.01 10.86 -1.54
N ALA A 14 -11.43 11.99 -1.16
CA ALA A 14 -10.93 12.99 -2.10
C ALA A 14 -9.85 12.41 -3.03
N GLU A 15 -9.83 12.87 -4.28
CA GLU A 15 -9.00 12.29 -5.33
C GLU A 15 -7.50 12.25 -4.99
N PHE A 16 -6.97 13.32 -4.38
CA PHE A 16 -5.57 13.42 -3.95
C PHE A 16 -5.17 12.45 -2.83
N LYS A 17 -6.14 11.78 -2.18
CA LYS A 17 -5.91 10.77 -1.15
C LYS A 17 -6.01 9.35 -1.70
N LEU A 18 -6.43 9.18 -2.95
CA LEU A 18 -6.48 7.87 -3.57
C LEU A 18 -5.06 7.37 -3.82
N PRO A 19 -4.77 6.09 -3.57
CA PRO A 19 -3.44 5.54 -3.81
C PRO A 19 -3.12 5.54 -5.31
N ASP A 20 -1.90 5.92 -5.67
CA ASP A 20 -1.40 5.84 -7.05
C ASP A 20 -1.17 4.38 -7.49
N ARG A 21 -0.72 3.53 -6.56
CA ARG A 21 -0.41 2.10 -6.77
C ARG A 21 -0.96 1.25 -5.63
N VAL A 22 -1.42 0.04 -5.96
CA VAL A 22 -1.81 -1.01 -5.01
C VAL A 22 -1.19 -2.30 -5.49
N GLU A 23 -0.46 -2.95 -4.60
CA GLU A 23 0.21 -4.23 -4.85
C GLU A 23 -0.37 -5.26 -3.89
N SER A 24 -0.66 -6.45 -4.43
CA SER A 24 -0.99 -7.61 -3.59
C SER A 24 0.30 -8.27 -3.15
N VAL A 25 0.35 -8.67 -1.88
CA VAL A 25 1.48 -9.40 -1.28
C VAL A 25 0.92 -10.53 -0.44
N ASP A 26 1.66 -11.64 -0.35
CA ASP A 26 1.22 -12.81 0.42
C ASP A 26 1.14 -12.53 1.92
N ALA A 27 2.01 -11.65 2.42
CA ALA A 27 2.00 -11.20 3.81
C ALA A 27 2.56 -9.77 3.95
N LEU A 28 2.04 -9.05 4.94
CA LEU A 28 2.61 -7.77 5.38
C LEU A 28 3.79 -8.03 6.34
N PRO A 29 4.88 -7.28 6.23
CA PRO A 29 5.96 -7.37 7.20
C PRO A 29 5.45 -6.81 8.55
N LEU A 30 5.77 -7.51 9.63
CA LEU A 30 5.38 -7.12 10.98
C LEU A 30 6.62 -6.77 11.82
N THR A 31 6.43 -5.86 12.77
CA THR A 31 7.39 -5.62 13.85
C THR A 31 7.40 -6.81 14.82
N PRO A 32 8.38 -6.91 15.74
CA PRO A 32 8.41 -7.99 16.74
C PRO A 32 7.14 -8.08 17.62
N VAL A 33 6.39 -6.99 17.74
CA VAL A 33 5.11 -6.93 18.49
C VAL A 33 3.88 -7.06 17.58
N GLY A 34 4.05 -7.50 16.33
CA GLY A 34 2.96 -7.86 15.42
C GLY A 34 2.28 -6.70 14.68
N LYS A 35 2.82 -5.47 14.74
CA LYS A 35 2.26 -4.33 13.98
C LYS A 35 2.84 -4.28 12.58
N VAL A 36 2.10 -3.78 11.59
CA VAL A 36 2.64 -3.58 10.23
C VAL A 36 3.89 -2.68 10.25
N ASP A 37 5.00 -3.20 9.73
CA ASP A 37 6.26 -2.47 9.61
C ASP A 37 6.29 -1.63 8.34
N LYS A 38 5.85 -0.37 8.46
CA LYS A 38 5.88 0.59 7.36
C LYS A 38 7.30 0.95 6.90
N LYS A 39 8.33 0.77 7.74
CA LYS A 39 9.73 1.03 7.35
C LYS A 39 10.18 -0.03 6.37
N GLN A 40 9.91 -1.30 6.67
CA GLN A 40 10.22 -2.41 5.76
C GLN A 40 9.48 -2.29 4.43
N LEU A 41 8.19 -1.91 4.45
CA LEU A 41 7.42 -1.69 3.23
C LEU A 41 8.05 -0.63 2.31
N ARG A 42 8.57 0.49 2.87
CA ARG A 42 9.28 1.51 2.09
C ARG A 42 10.58 0.99 1.48
N LEU A 43 11.31 0.13 2.20
CA LEU A 43 12.53 -0.49 1.69
C LEU A 43 12.23 -1.43 0.52
N TRP A 44 11.17 -2.24 0.61
CA TRP A 44 10.73 -3.09 -0.50
C TRP A 44 10.39 -2.28 -1.75
N LEU A 45 9.67 -1.16 -1.59
CA LEU A 45 9.34 -0.29 -2.72
C LEU A 45 10.59 0.34 -3.35
N ALA A 46 11.55 0.79 -2.52
CA ALA A 46 12.81 1.35 -3.01
C ALA A 46 13.65 0.32 -3.77
N GLU A 47 13.66 -0.94 -3.31
CA GLU A 47 14.36 -2.02 -4.01
C GLU A 47 13.70 -2.37 -5.35
N ARG A 48 12.37 -2.53 -5.37
CA ARG A 48 11.61 -2.84 -6.58
C ARG A 48 11.66 -1.75 -7.65
N ALA A 49 11.87 -0.49 -7.25
CA ALA A 49 12.01 0.62 -8.18
C ALA A 49 13.39 0.69 -8.85
N ARG A 50 14.38 -0.07 -8.37
CA ARG A 50 15.74 -0.12 -8.92
C ARG A 50 15.97 -1.20 -9.97
N GLY A 51 15.04 -2.15 -10.10
CA GLY A 51 15.01 -3.17 -11.17
C GLY A 51 13.99 -2.80 -12.23
#